data_AF-A0AAE8QI42-F1
#
_entry.id   AF-A0AAE8QI42-F1
#
_cell.length_a   1.000
_cell.length_b   1.000
_cell.length_c   1.000
_cell.angle_alpha   90.00
_cell.angle_beta   90.00
_cell.angle_gamma   90.00
#
_symmetry.space_group_name_H-M   'P 1'
#
loop_
_entity.id
_entity.type
_entity.pdbx_description
1 polymer ?
#
loop_
_entity_poly.entity_id
_entity_poly.type
_entity_poly.pdbx_seq_one_letter_code
_entity_poly.pdbx_strand_id
1 'polypeptide(L)'
;TSDGAPGCVECHACTTTMGGTRGDVRRIIPAGLSIRVKGMREIVNIASRRPPTGRWQVIVVEDADRLTEGAANALLKVVEEPPDRTVILLCAPTTDPEDMSVTLRSRCRH
;
A
#
# COMPACT_ATOMS: atom_id res chain seq x y z
N THR A 1 -19.21 2.94 8.69
CA THR A 1 -19.24 1.48 8.63
C THR A 1 -19.29 0.99 10.06
N SER A 2 -20.31 0.22 10.43
CA SER A 2 -20.33 -0.53 11.68
C SER A 2 -19.17 -1.52 11.69
N ASP A 3 -18.58 -1.79 12.86
CA ASP A 3 -17.50 -2.76 12.99
C ASP A 3 -17.91 -4.11 12.40
N GLY A 4 -17.09 -4.63 11.48
CA GLY A 4 -17.27 -5.95 10.86
C GLY A 4 -18.18 -6.01 9.63
N ALA A 5 -18.90 -4.94 9.26
CA ALA A 5 -19.70 -4.93 8.03
C ALA A 5 -18.84 -4.55 6.80
N PRO A 6 -18.78 -5.37 5.74
CA PRO A 6 -18.10 -5.01 4.50
C PRO A 6 -18.74 -3.76 3.85
N GLY A 7 -18.01 -3.13 2.93
CA GLY A 7 -18.52 -1.97 2.19
C GLY A 7 -19.82 -2.29 1.45
N CYS A 8 -20.71 -1.31 1.27
CA CYS A 8 -22.07 -1.54 0.76
C CYS A 8 -22.18 -1.92 -0.72
N VAL A 9 -21.05 -2.04 -1.45
CA VAL A 9 -20.91 -2.36 -2.88
C VAL A 9 -21.64 -1.47 -3.90
N GLU A 10 -22.62 -0.66 -3.50
CA GLU A 10 -23.48 0.11 -4.40
C GLU A 10 -23.15 1.62 -4.43
N CYS A 11 -22.58 2.17 -3.36
CA CYS A 11 -22.27 3.60 -3.31
C CYS A 11 -21.11 3.96 -4.27
N HIS A 12 -21.05 5.22 -4.72
CA HIS A 12 -19.98 5.73 -5.60
C HIS A 12 -18.58 5.38 -5.09
N ALA A 13 -18.40 5.43 -3.78
CA ALA A 13 -17.17 5.05 -3.11
C ALA A 13 -16.80 3.57 -3.36
N CYS A 14 -17.74 2.64 -3.19
CA CYS A 14 -17.50 1.22 -3.42
C CYS A 14 -17.33 0.90 -4.90
N THR A 15 -18.18 1.45 -5.77
CA THR A 15 -18.14 1.18 -7.21
C THR A 15 -16.85 1.68 -7.86
N THR A 16 -16.37 2.87 -7.51
CA THR A 16 -15.08 3.38 -8.01
C THR A 16 -13.88 2.63 -7.42
N THR A 17 -13.94 2.17 -6.17
CA THR A 17 -12.88 1.30 -5.60
C THR A 17 -12.80 -0.01 -6.36
N MET A 18 -13.93 -0.68 -6.58
CA MET A 18 -13.98 -1.94 -7.32
C MET A 18 -13.59 -1.76 -8.79
N GLY A 19 -13.95 -0.62 -9.39
CA GLY A 19 -13.52 -0.24 -10.73
C GLY A 19 -12.07 0.23 -10.85
N GLY A 20 -11.32 0.33 -9.75
CA GLY A 20 -9.92 0.76 -9.74
C GLY A 20 -9.68 2.23 -10.09
N THR A 21 -10.73 3.06 -10.08
CA THR A 21 -10.68 4.48 -10.49
C THR A 21 -10.71 5.44 -9.31
N ARG A 22 -10.84 4.94 -8.09
CA ARG A 22 -10.94 5.78 -6.90
C ARG A 22 -9.59 6.38 -6.52
N GLY A 23 -9.50 7.71 -6.50
CA GLY A 23 -8.24 8.42 -6.30
C GLY A 23 -7.57 8.28 -4.93
N ASP A 24 -8.30 7.84 -3.90
CA ASP A 24 -7.82 7.58 -2.54
C ASP A 24 -7.47 6.10 -2.29
N VAL A 25 -7.66 5.21 -3.27
CA VAL A 25 -7.26 3.79 -3.23
C VAL A 25 -6.38 3.47 -4.42
N ARG A 26 -5.10 3.19 -4.19
CA ARG A 26 -4.13 2.89 -5.24
C ARG A 26 -3.59 1.47 -5.12
N ARG A 27 -3.61 0.71 -6.21
CA ARG A 27 -2.97 -0.60 -6.33
C ARG A 27 -1.70 -0.48 -7.15
N ILE A 28 -0.59 -1.01 -6.63
CA ILE A 28 0.68 -1.14 -7.33
C ILE A 28 0.86 -2.62 -7.66
N ILE A 29 0.72 -2.92 -8.94
CA ILE A 29 0.89 -4.26 -9.49
C ILE A 29 2.22 -4.27 -10.23
N PRO A 30 3.19 -5.10 -9.83
CA PRO A 30 4.46 -5.20 -10.54
C PRO A 30 4.24 -5.67 -11.98
N ALA A 31 4.75 -4.90 -12.94
CA ALA A 31 4.73 -5.28 -14.36
C ALA A 31 5.82 -6.30 -14.74
N GLY A 32 6.65 -6.75 -13.79
CA GLY A 32 7.78 -7.64 -14.04
C GLY A 32 8.28 -8.34 -12.78
N LEU A 33 9.50 -8.87 -12.86
CA LEU A 33 10.10 -9.70 -11.80
C LEU A 33 10.55 -8.92 -10.56
N SER A 34 10.61 -7.58 -10.62
CA SER A 34 11.04 -6.76 -9.49
C SER A 34 10.38 -5.39 -9.45
N ILE A 35 10.19 -4.89 -8.23
CA ILE A 35 9.71 -3.54 -7.93
C ILE A 35 10.92 -2.67 -7.59
N ARG A 36 11.21 -1.70 -8.46
CA ARG A 36 12.38 -0.83 -8.34
C ARG A 36 12.11 0.39 -7.46
N VAL A 37 13.19 0.96 -6.93
CA VAL A 37 13.20 2.14 -6.04
C VAL A 37 12.36 3.31 -6.57
N LYS A 38 12.41 3.58 -7.88
CA LYS A 38 11.66 4.69 -8.49
C LYS A 38 10.16 4.60 -8.21
N GLY A 39 9.56 3.42 -8.37
CA GLY A 39 8.14 3.22 -8.11
C GLY A 39 7.79 3.45 -6.64
N MET A 40 8.63 3.01 -5.71
CA MET A 40 8.38 3.22 -4.28
C MET A 40 8.58 4.67 -3.84
N ARG A 41 9.48 5.43 -4.47
CA ARG A 41 9.61 6.88 -4.21
C ARG A 41 8.36 7.65 -4.65
N GLU A 42 7.76 7.27 -5.76
CA GLU A 42 6.47 7.83 -6.19
C GLU A 42 5.37 7.51 -5.18
N ILE A 43 5.36 6.29 -4.64
CA ILE A 43 4.43 5.88 -3.59
C ILE A 43 4.62 6.67 -2.30
N VAL A 44 5.85 6.90 -1.86
CA VAL A 44 6.15 7.73 -0.69
C VAL A 44 5.59 9.15 -0.85
N ASN A 45 5.73 9.74 -2.04
CA ASN A 45 5.15 11.04 -2.34
C ASN A 45 3.62 11.01 -2.26
N ILE A 46 2.99 10.00 -2.85
CA ILE A 46 1.52 9.83 -2.78
C ILE A 46 1.08 9.67 -1.32
N ALA A 47 1.73 8.78 -0.55
CA ALA A 47 1.46 8.53 0.86
C ALA A 47 1.46 9.80 1.71
N SER A 48 2.30 10.78 1.39
CA SER A 48 2.38 12.07 2.11
C SER A 48 1.23 13.04 1.81
N ARG A 49 0.40 12.78 0.79
CA ARG A 49 -0.70 13.65 0.38
C ARG A 49 -1.98 13.33 1.15
N ARG A 50 -2.90 14.29 1.21
CA ARG A 50 -4.24 14.07 1.75
C ARG A 50 -5.08 13.25 0.75
N PRO A 51 -5.93 12.32 1.23
CA PRO A 51 -6.86 11.62 0.36
C PRO A 51 -7.82 12.61 -0.32
N PRO A 52 -8.04 12.52 -1.64
CA PRO A 52 -8.85 13.48 -2.39
C PRO A 52 -10.34 13.45 -2.04
N THR A 53 -10.89 12.28 -1.71
CA THR A 53 -12.33 12.08 -1.52
C THR A 53 -12.70 11.35 -0.23
N GLY A 54 -11.80 10.52 0.29
CA GLY A 54 -12.06 9.64 1.43
C GLY A 54 -11.45 10.13 2.73
N ARG A 55 -11.76 9.39 3.79
CA ARG A 55 -11.14 9.59 5.12
C ARG A 55 -9.69 9.11 5.16
N TRP A 56 -9.37 8.09 4.36
CA TRP A 56 -8.09 7.41 4.33
C TRP A 56 -7.57 7.36 2.90
N GLN A 57 -6.26 7.48 2.76
CA GLN A 57 -5.51 7.10 1.57
C GLN A 57 -5.00 5.67 1.76
N VAL A 58 -5.38 4.77 0.87
CA VAL A 58 -5.03 3.36 0.95
C VAL A 58 -4.14 3.01 -0.23
N ILE A 59 -2.95 2.49 0.05
CA ILE A 59 -1.98 2.06 -0.95
C ILE A 59 -1.76 0.56 -0.78
N VAL A 60 -2.12 -0.21 -1.79
CA VAL A 60 -1.93 -1.66 -1.84
C VAL A 60 -0.75 -1.95 -2.76
N VAL A 61 0.31 -2.56 -2.22
CA VAL A 61 1.46 -3.04 -2.98
C VAL A 61 1.33 -4.55 -3.11
N GLU A 62 1.05 -5.02 -4.32
CA GLU A 62 0.97 -6.44 -4.64
C GLU A 62 2.37 -7.01 -4.91
N ASP A 63 2.56 -8.29 -4.59
CA ASP A 63 3.83 -9.01 -4.66
C ASP A 63 5.01 -8.22 -4.04
N ALA A 64 4.83 -7.79 -2.78
CA ALA A 64 5.81 -7.01 -2.03
C ALA A 64 7.12 -7.76 -1.76
N ASP A 65 7.12 -9.10 -1.85
CA ASP A 65 8.31 -9.94 -1.90
C ASP A 65 9.25 -9.58 -3.07
N ARG A 66 8.71 -9.00 -4.15
CA ARG A 66 9.49 -8.56 -5.32
C ARG A 66 10.13 -7.18 -5.13
N LEU A 67 10.03 -6.56 -3.96
CA LEU A 67 10.71 -5.31 -3.66
C LEU A 67 12.23 -5.52 -3.71
N THR A 68 12.90 -4.75 -4.57
CA THR A 68 14.36 -4.62 -4.47
C THR A 68 14.72 -4.02 -3.11
N GLU A 69 15.93 -4.29 -2.61
CA GLU A 69 16.41 -3.76 -1.33
C GLU A 69 16.25 -2.22 -1.25
N GLY A 70 16.65 -1.52 -2.32
CA GLY A 70 16.47 -0.07 -2.39
C GLY A 70 15.00 0.38 -2.38
N ALA A 71 14.08 -0.44 -2.88
CA ALA A 71 12.65 -0.14 -2.89
C ALA A 71 12.05 -0.32 -1.49
N ALA A 72 12.42 -1.39 -0.78
CA ALA A 72 12.06 -1.59 0.62
C ALA A 72 12.62 -0.45 1.50
N ASN A 73 13.89 -0.09 1.30
CA ASN A 73 14.53 1.01 2.03
C ASN A 73 13.85 2.37 1.78
N ALA A 74 13.35 2.62 0.57
CA ALA A 74 12.60 3.85 0.28
C ALA A 74 11.30 3.94 1.07
N LEU A 75 10.65 2.82 1.39
CA LEU A 75 9.41 2.78 2.18
C LEU A 75 9.65 2.98 3.68
N LEU A 76 10.86 2.69 4.19
CA LEU A 76 11.15 2.72 5.64
C LEU A 76 10.70 4.02 6.30
N LYS A 77 11.02 5.17 5.69
CA LYS A 77 10.63 6.48 6.23
C LYS A 77 9.12 6.60 6.46
N VAL A 78 8.31 6.08 5.54
CA VAL A 78 6.84 6.19 5.63
C VAL A 78 6.28 5.16 6.61
N VAL A 79 6.91 4.01 6.77
CA VAL A 79 6.45 3.00 7.74
C VAL A 79 6.85 3.38 9.17
N GLU A 80 8.00 4.03 9.37
CA GLU A 80 8.45 4.54 10.67
C GLU A 80 7.60 5.72 11.16
N GLU A 81 7.26 6.64 10.26
CA GLU A 81 6.46 7.83 10.56
C GLU A 81 5.28 7.93 9.57
N PRO A 82 4.24 7.09 9.74
CA PRO A 82 3.12 7.06 8.82
C PRO A 82 2.31 8.37 8.87
N PRO A 83 1.97 8.96 7.72
CA PRO A 83 1.06 10.10 7.67
C PRO A 83 -0.29 9.76 8.28
N ASP A 84 -0.89 10.70 9.02
CA ASP A 84 -2.11 10.53 9.84
C ASP A 84 -3.28 9.81 9.16
N ARG A 85 -3.38 9.88 7.82
CA ARG A 85 -4.49 9.36 7.03
C ARG A 85 -4.06 8.40 5.94
N THR A 86 -2.91 7.76 6.08
CA THR A 86 -2.40 6.82 5.08
C THR A 86 -2.27 5.42 5.65
N VAL A 87 -2.78 4.44 4.91
CA VAL A 87 -2.60 3.01 5.18
C VAL A 87 -1.87 2.39 3.99
N ILE A 88 -0.76 1.70 4.28
CA ILE A 88 -0.03 0.91 3.28
C ILE A 88 -0.26 -0.57 3.60
N LEU A 89 -0.79 -1.29 2.61
CA LEU A 89 -0.94 -2.74 2.65
C LEU A 89 0.13 -3.35 1.75
N LEU A 90 0.99 -4.18 2.33
CA LEU A 90 1.99 -4.95 1.59
C LEU A 90 1.49 -6.39 1.49
N CYS A 91 1.28 -6.88 0.27
CA CYS A 91 0.81 -8.22 0.02
C CYS A 91 1.98 -9.08 -0.47
N ALA A 92 2.26 -10.17 0.23
CA ALA A 92 3.21 -11.18 -0.19
C ALA A 92 2.49 -12.55 -0.23
N PRO A 93 2.93 -13.50 -1.09
CA PRO A 93 2.32 -14.82 -1.18
C PRO A 93 2.53 -15.66 0.09
N THR A 94 3.55 -15.34 0.88
CA THR A 94 3.89 -16.03 2.12
C THR A 94 4.23 -15.00 3.21
N THR A 95 4.22 -15.44 4.46
CA THR A 95 4.78 -14.69 5.59
C THR A 95 6.22 -15.14 5.90
N ASP A 96 6.88 -15.83 4.96
CA ASP A 96 8.23 -16.35 5.19
C ASP A 96 9.19 -15.18 5.48
N PRO A 97 9.95 -15.23 6.59
CA PRO A 97 10.95 -14.24 6.91
C PRO A 97 11.99 -13.95 5.81
N GLU A 98 12.23 -14.91 4.92
CA GLU A 98 13.22 -14.79 3.84
C GLU A 98 12.66 -14.10 2.59
N ASP A 99 11.34 -14.12 2.38
CA ASP A 99 10.68 -13.60 1.18
C ASP A 99 10.51 -12.08 1.19
N MET A 100 10.68 -11.42 2.34
CA MET A 100 10.56 -9.97 2.48
C MET A 100 11.66 -9.39 3.35
N SER A 101 12.10 -8.17 3.00
CA SER A 101 13.08 -7.40 3.76
C SER A 101 12.79 -7.38 5.27
N VAL A 102 13.75 -7.85 6.06
CA VAL A 102 13.66 -7.92 7.53
C VAL A 102 13.40 -6.54 8.15
N THR A 103 14.03 -5.49 7.64
CA THR A 103 13.89 -4.12 8.16
C THR A 103 12.51 -3.53 7.92
N LEU A 104 11.88 -3.88 6.79
CA LEU A 104 10.52 -3.47 6.49
C LEU A 104 9.53 -4.27 7.35
N ARG A 105 9.69 -5.60 7.41
CA ARG A 105 8.85 -6.48 8.22
C ARG A 105 8.84 -6.09 9.70
N SER A 106 9.99 -5.74 10.26
CA SER A 106 10.09 -5.37 11.68
C SER A 106 9.29 -4.11 12.06
N ARG A 107 8.84 -3.33 11.06
CA ARG A 107 8.05 -2.11 11.23
C ARG A 107 6.59 -2.27 10.76
N CYS A 108 6.24 -3.44 10.23
CA CYS A 108 4.91 -3.76 9.75
C CYS A 108 4.20 -4.72 10.73
N ARG A 109 2.89 -4.53 10.90
CA ARG A 109 2.02 -5.53 11.54
C ARG A 109 1.61 -6.55 10.48
N HIS A 110 1.90 -7.82 10.73
CA HIS A 110 1.66 -8.96 9.83
C HIS A 110 1.08 -10.12 10.61
#